data_AF-A0A022J0B4-F1
#
_entry.id   AF-A0A022J0B4-F1
#
_cell.length_a   1.000
_cell.length_b   1.000
_cell.length_c   1.000
_cell.angle_alpha   90.00
_cell.angle_beta   90.00
_cell.angle_gamma   90.00
#
_symmetry.space_group_name_H-M   'P 1'
#
loop_
_entity.id
_entity.type
_entity.pdbx_description
1 polymer ?
#
loop_
_entity_poly.entity_id
_entity_poly.type
_entity_poly.pdbx_seq_one_letter_code
_entity_poly.pdbx_strand_id
1 'polypeptide(L)'
;MRDTYIKIFDHQDRVKEILNESFGHLCANTVGLEQPEKVALIKISVDDYAPSASDQYASDNGFYYAWASTTIGSENLKKIYFKNPDNGGLPDEWKNYADFLQSWEKFPCLISLDDWIGNSDRNPGNIIFINKNRLGIIDHGRLFGVHDWRYEPVDPNNDLWMNQALECFKIFYKPSFPNHIACQPIFNEAIEHSSVFQIHKDMIESQIVDIVKILEPHHTSAETLVSAFINYCLERLKTINIRLRTQLGHLGATV
;
A
#
# COMPACT_ATOMS: atom_id res chain seq x y z
N MET A 1 0.60 -21.67 -17.09
CA MET A 1 1.05 -20.33 -17.49
C MET A 1 0.42 -19.37 -16.49
N ARG A 2 1.18 -18.50 -15.81
CA ARG A 2 0.59 -17.46 -14.95
C ARG A 2 0.45 -16.21 -15.82
N ASP A 3 -0.72 -15.59 -15.78
CA ASP A 3 -0.95 -14.35 -16.52
C ASP A 3 -0.13 -13.21 -15.91
N THR A 4 0.21 -12.23 -16.74
CA THR A 4 0.94 -11.01 -16.35
C THR A 4 0.01 -9.83 -16.49
N TYR A 5 -0.06 -8.99 -15.46
CA TYR A 5 -0.73 -7.71 -15.50
C TYR A 5 0.30 -6.59 -15.68
N ILE A 6 0.02 -5.64 -16.56
CA ILE A 6 0.89 -4.50 -16.86
C ILE A 6 0.11 -3.22 -16.54
N LYS A 7 0.62 -2.41 -15.62
CA LYS A 7 0.14 -1.05 -15.33
C LYS A 7 0.94 -0.05 -16.14
N ILE A 8 0.27 0.58 -17.10
CA ILE A 8 0.78 1.73 -17.86
C ILE A 8 0.21 2.99 -17.22
N PHE A 9 1.09 3.92 -16.87
CA PHE A 9 0.74 5.17 -16.20
C PHE A 9 0.94 6.36 -17.13
N ASP A 10 0.13 7.40 -16.93
CA ASP A 10 0.32 8.68 -17.60
C ASP A 10 1.72 9.24 -17.29
N HIS A 11 2.35 9.89 -18.27
CA HIS A 11 3.68 10.48 -18.13
C HIS A 11 3.81 11.43 -16.94
N GLN A 12 2.73 12.13 -16.57
CA GLN A 12 2.69 13.03 -15.43
C GLN A 12 2.70 12.29 -14.10
N ASP A 13 2.34 11.01 -14.02
CA ASP A 13 2.23 10.24 -12.78
C ASP A 13 3.18 9.04 -12.72
N ARG A 14 3.74 8.63 -13.86
CA ARG A 14 4.50 7.38 -14.02
C ARG A 14 5.56 7.14 -12.97
N VAL A 15 6.40 8.14 -12.69
CA VAL A 15 7.47 8.00 -11.70
C VAL A 15 6.89 7.75 -10.31
N LYS A 16 5.91 8.56 -9.91
CA LYS A 16 5.23 8.45 -8.61
C LYS A 16 4.57 7.08 -8.44
N GLU A 17 3.78 6.66 -9.43
CA GLU A 17 3.04 5.39 -9.37
C GLU A 17 3.98 4.18 -9.33
N ILE A 18 5.03 4.14 -10.17
CA ILE A 18 6.00 3.04 -10.15
C ILE A 18 6.75 3.00 -8.83
N LEU A 19 7.18 4.15 -8.29
CA LEU A 19 7.86 4.20 -7.00
C LEU A 19 6.95 3.76 -5.86
N ASN A 20 5.68 4.17 -5.87
CA ASN A 20 4.70 3.76 -4.87
C ASN A 20 4.42 2.25 -4.91
N GLU A 21 4.20 1.67 -6.11
CA GLU A 21 4.05 0.22 -6.28
C GLU A 21 5.27 -0.54 -5.80
N SER A 22 6.47 -0.07 -6.16
CA SER A 22 7.73 -0.71 -5.77
C SER A 22 7.95 -0.64 -4.26
N PHE A 23 7.80 0.54 -3.66
CA PHE A 23 8.02 0.76 -2.24
C PHE A 23 7.01 -0.01 -1.39
N GLY A 24 5.72 0.11 -1.72
CA GLY A 24 4.65 -0.60 -1.03
C GLY A 24 4.80 -2.13 -1.15
N HIS A 25 5.18 -2.64 -2.32
CA HIS A 25 5.42 -4.07 -2.53
C HIS A 25 6.55 -4.58 -1.66
N LEU A 26 7.69 -3.87 -1.62
CA LEU A 26 8.83 -4.23 -0.80
C LEU A 26 8.48 -4.21 0.70
N CYS A 27 7.84 -3.15 1.20
CA CYS A 27 7.42 -3.06 2.60
C CYS A 27 6.42 -4.15 3.00
N ALA A 28 5.44 -4.44 2.15
CA ALA A 28 4.47 -5.49 2.43
C ALA A 28 5.09 -6.90 2.38
N ASN A 29 6.13 -7.10 1.54
CA ASN A 29 6.84 -8.36 1.45
C ASN A 29 7.65 -8.66 2.72
N THR A 30 8.21 -7.64 3.39
CA THR A 30 9.00 -7.86 4.62
C THR A 30 8.14 -8.35 5.79
N VAL A 31 6.86 -7.96 5.84
CA VAL A 31 5.90 -8.38 6.89
C VAL A 31 5.10 -9.64 6.50
N GLY A 32 5.40 -10.22 5.34
CA GLY A 32 4.80 -11.48 4.88
C GLY A 32 3.33 -11.36 4.49
N LEU A 33 2.87 -10.19 4.04
CA LEU A 33 1.56 -10.05 3.40
C LEU A 33 1.64 -10.59 1.97
N GLU A 34 0.67 -11.42 1.59
CA GLU A 34 0.67 -12.04 0.27
C GLU A 34 0.42 -11.01 -0.83
N GLN A 35 1.20 -11.11 -1.89
CA GLN A 35 1.23 -10.19 -3.02
C GLN A 35 1.66 -10.95 -4.28
N PRO A 36 1.51 -10.37 -5.49
CA PRO A 36 2.16 -10.89 -6.68
C PRO A 36 3.61 -11.29 -6.42
N GLU A 37 3.91 -12.58 -6.63
CA GLU A 37 5.22 -13.17 -6.31
C GLU A 37 6.34 -12.56 -7.16
N LYS A 38 6.02 -12.21 -8.41
CA LYS A 38 6.97 -11.62 -9.34
C LYS A 38 6.44 -10.28 -9.80
N VAL A 39 7.28 -9.26 -9.65
CA VAL A 39 7.07 -7.91 -10.14
C VAL A 39 8.29 -7.46 -10.91
N ALA A 40 8.11 -6.57 -11.87
CA ALA A 40 9.20 -6.06 -12.69
C ALA A 40 8.90 -4.66 -13.18
N LEU A 41 9.96 -3.86 -13.26
CA LEU A 41 9.98 -2.66 -14.10
C LEU A 41 10.28 -3.09 -15.54
N ILE A 42 9.36 -2.82 -16.46
CA ILE A 42 9.51 -3.21 -17.86
C ILE A 42 9.50 -1.99 -18.78
N LYS A 43 10.13 -2.13 -19.95
CA LYS A 43 10.06 -1.14 -21.02
C LYS A 43 8.94 -1.51 -21.98
N ILE A 44 8.12 -0.54 -22.33
CA ILE A 44 7.08 -0.63 -23.36
C ILE A 44 7.55 0.16 -24.56
N SER A 45 7.66 -0.49 -25.72
CA SER A 45 7.99 0.19 -26.97
C SER A 45 6.84 1.11 -27.38
N VAL A 46 7.16 2.30 -27.88
CA VAL A 46 6.15 3.23 -28.43
C VAL A 46 5.46 2.66 -29.67
N ASP A 47 6.10 1.70 -30.35
CA ASP A 47 5.53 0.98 -31.50
C ASP A 47 4.51 -0.07 -31.08
N ASP A 48 4.69 -0.68 -29.89
CA ASP A 48 3.77 -1.69 -29.35
C ASP A 48 2.55 -1.05 -28.69
N TYR A 49 2.76 0.05 -27.97
CA TYR A 49 1.70 0.83 -27.34
C TYR A 49 2.04 2.32 -27.36
N ALA A 50 1.31 3.07 -28.18
CA ALA A 50 1.53 4.49 -28.37
C ALA A 50 1.34 5.27 -27.05
N PRO A 51 2.31 6.10 -26.65
CA PRO A 51 2.19 6.98 -25.49
C PRO A 51 1.28 8.18 -25.79
N SER A 52 1.01 9.00 -24.77
CA SER A 52 0.45 10.34 -25.00
C SER A 52 1.38 11.14 -25.91
N ALA A 53 0.81 11.97 -26.79
CA ALA A 53 1.59 12.87 -27.65
C ALA A 53 2.42 13.89 -26.85
N SER A 54 2.09 14.13 -25.58
CA SER A 54 2.83 15.01 -24.67
C SER A 54 3.97 14.32 -23.91
N ASP A 55 4.16 13.01 -24.09
CA ASP A 55 5.19 12.24 -23.39
C ASP A 55 6.56 12.40 -24.08
N GLN A 56 7.29 13.45 -23.69
CA GLN A 56 8.60 13.75 -24.24
C GLN A 56 9.62 12.62 -23.99
N TYR A 57 9.56 11.96 -22.82
CA TYR A 57 10.46 10.85 -22.50
C TYR A 57 10.29 9.72 -23.51
N ALA A 58 9.04 9.31 -23.75
CA ALA A 58 8.74 8.24 -24.69
C ALA A 58 9.12 8.62 -26.13
N SER A 59 8.85 9.87 -26.53
CA SER A 59 9.25 10.40 -27.84
C SER A 59 10.76 10.38 -28.04
N ASP A 60 11.54 10.78 -27.04
CA ASP A 60 13.00 10.90 -27.13
C ASP A 60 13.71 9.54 -27.09
N ASN A 61 13.13 8.57 -26.36
CA ASN A 61 13.78 7.28 -26.10
C ASN A 61 13.21 6.11 -26.91
N GLY A 62 12.04 6.27 -27.54
CA GLY A 62 11.34 5.18 -28.23
C GLY A 62 10.72 4.12 -27.30
N PHE A 63 10.72 4.36 -25.99
CA PHE A 63 10.06 3.51 -25.00
C PHE A 63 9.70 4.31 -23.75
N TYR A 64 8.83 3.76 -22.91
CA TYR A 64 8.61 4.23 -21.55
C TYR A 64 8.48 3.06 -20.56
N TYR A 65 8.57 3.36 -19.27
CA TYR A 65 8.50 2.34 -18.22
C TYR A 65 7.07 2.06 -17.77
N ALA A 66 6.82 0.79 -17.42
CA ALA A 66 5.57 0.31 -16.84
C ALA A 66 5.86 -0.67 -15.70
N TRP A 67 4.88 -0.85 -14.81
CA TRP A 67 4.93 -1.85 -13.75
C TRP A 67 4.27 -3.15 -14.22
N ALA A 68 4.98 -4.26 -14.11
CA ALA A 68 4.45 -5.58 -14.42
C ALA A 68 4.40 -6.44 -13.17
N SER A 69 3.36 -7.26 -13.04
CA SER A 69 3.23 -8.23 -11.96
C SER A 69 2.56 -9.51 -12.44
N THR A 70 2.84 -10.63 -11.80
CA THR A 70 2.06 -11.86 -12.02
C THR A 70 0.69 -11.74 -11.38
N THR A 71 -0.33 -12.32 -11.99
CA THR A 71 -1.65 -12.44 -11.37
C THR A 71 -1.56 -13.18 -10.03
N ILE A 72 -2.30 -12.69 -9.04
CA ILE A 72 -2.51 -13.34 -7.75
C ILE A 72 -3.99 -13.65 -7.57
N GLY A 73 -4.30 -14.81 -7.00
CA GLY A 73 -5.66 -15.19 -6.64
C GLY A 73 -6.65 -15.13 -7.80
N SER A 74 -7.88 -14.72 -7.49
CA SER A 74 -9.02 -14.68 -8.41
C SER A 74 -9.63 -13.29 -8.46
N GLU A 75 -10.77 -13.08 -7.81
CA GLU A 75 -11.48 -11.79 -7.80
C GLU A 75 -11.03 -10.90 -6.62
N ASN A 76 -11.14 -9.59 -6.81
CA ASN A 76 -11.01 -8.66 -5.70
C ASN A 76 -12.25 -8.69 -4.79
N LEU A 77 -12.08 -8.31 -3.53
CA LEU A 77 -13.16 -8.35 -2.55
C LEU A 77 -14.26 -7.34 -2.88
N LYS A 78 -13.96 -6.27 -3.63
CA LYS A 78 -14.98 -5.34 -4.13
C LYS A 78 -16.05 -6.05 -4.96
N LYS A 79 -15.65 -6.89 -5.91
CA LYS A 79 -16.58 -7.64 -6.76
C LYS A 79 -17.32 -8.76 -6.02
N ILE A 80 -16.72 -9.31 -4.97
CA ILE A 80 -17.32 -10.40 -4.18
C ILE A 80 -18.40 -9.85 -3.24
N TYR A 81 -18.14 -8.72 -2.59
CA TYR A 81 -18.99 -8.23 -1.48
C TYR A 81 -19.94 -7.09 -1.87
N PHE A 82 -19.73 -6.41 -2.99
CA PHE A 82 -20.48 -5.20 -3.35
C PHE A 82 -21.20 -5.37 -4.69
N LYS A 83 -22.54 -5.33 -4.66
CA LYS A 83 -23.39 -5.51 -5.86
C LYS A 83 -23.24 -4.37 -6.87
N ASN A 84 -23.05 -3.15 -6.38
CA ASN A 84 -22.75 -1.99 -7.20
C ASN A 84 -21.43 -1.36 -6.73
N PRO A 85 -20.29 -1.81 -7.28
CA PRO A 85 -18.97 -1.39 -6.82
C PRO A 85 -18.73 0.12 -6.98
N ASP A 86 -19.47 0.82 -7.84
CA ASP A 86 -19.20 2.23 -8.15
C ASP A 86 -19.97 3.22 -7.26
N ASN A 87 -20.95 2.73 -6.47
CA ASN A 87 -21.84 3.56 -5.65
C ASN A 87 -21.62 3.40 -4.12
N GLY A 88 -20.41 3.04 -3.69
CA GLY A 88 -20.00 3.15 -2.29
C GLY A 88 -20.53 2.10 -1.32
N GLY A 89 -21.23 1.06 -1.79
CA GLY A 89 -21.68 -0.09 -0.99
C GLY A 89 -22.80 0.19 0.01
N LEU A 90 -23.71 -0.77 0.20
CA LEU A 90 -24.75 -0.70 1.24
C LEU A 90 -24.15 -0.99 2.63
N PRO A 91 -24.76 -0.51 3.73
CA PRO A 91 -24.27 -0.77 5.09
C PRO A 91 -24.09 -2.26 5.41
N ASP A 92 -25.01 -3.12 4.97
CA ASP A 92 -24.91 -4.57 5.17
C ASP A 92 -23.78 -5.22 4.37
N GLU A 93 -23.45 -4.67 3.19
CA GLU A 93 -22.32 -5.14 2.37
C GLU A 93 -21.00 -4.82 3.07
N TRP A 94 -20.87 -3.60 3.60
CA TRP A 94 -19.72 -3.21 4.42
C TRP A 94 -19.58 -4.05 5.69
N LYS A 95 -20.70 -4.36 6.36
CA LYS A 95 -20.69 -5.25 7.52
C LYS A 95 -20.19 -6.65 7.16
N ASN A 96 -20.73 -7.26 6.09
CA ASN A 96 -20.31 -8.58 5.62
C ASN A 96 -18.83 -8.61 5.21
N TYR A 97 -18.35 -7.54 4.57
CA TYR A 97 -16.94 -7.38 4.23
C TYR A 97 -16.04 -7.27 5.47
N ALA A 98 -16.44 -6.45 6.46
CA ALA A 98 -15.72 -6.31 7.71
C ALA A 98 -15.70 -7.63 8.51
N ASP A 99 -16.82 -8.34 8.59
CA ASP A 99 -16.93 -9.66 9.22
C ASP A 99 -15.98 -10.68 8.58
N PHE A 100 -15.86 -10.64 7.25
CA PHE A 100 -14.92 -11.49 6.53
C PHE A 100 -13.47 -11.15 6.83
N LEU A 101 -13.09 -9.86 6.74
CA LEU A 101 -11.72 -9.43 7.06
C LEU A 101 -11.34 -9.75 8.50
N GLN A 102 -12.27 -9.65 9.45
CA GLN A 102 -12.02 -9.99 10.85
C GLN A 102 -11.65 -11.47 11.06
N SER A 103 -12.06 -12.35 10.14
CA SER A 103 -11.70 -13.77 10.14
C SER A 103 -10.34 -14.06 9.49
N TRP A 104 -9.74 -13.09 8.79
CA TRP A 104 -8.44 -13.24 8.15
C TRP A 104 -7.32 -12.99 9.16
N GLU A 105 -6.50 -14.01 9.40
CA GLU A 105 -5.41 -14.00 10.38
C GLU A 105 -4.45 -12.81 10.19
N LYS A 106 -4.18 -12.41 8.95
CA LYS A 106 -3.28 -11.30 8.62
C LYS A 106 -3.95 -9.93 8.57
N PHE A 107 -5.22 -9.81 8.97
CA PHE A 107 -5.89 -8.52 8.99
C PHE A 107 -5.25 -7.51 9.96
N PRO A 108 -4.84 -7.88 11.19
CA PRO A 108 -4.07 -6.97 12.05
C PRO A 108 -2.75 -6.51 11.41
N CYS A 109 -2.06 -7.41 10.69
CA CYS A 109 -0.85 -7.09 9.95
C CYS A 109 -1.13 -6.07 8.83
N LEU A 110 -2.21 -6.23 8.06
CA LEU A 110 -2.62 -5.24 7.05
C LEU A 110 -2.88 -3.86 7.67
N ILE A 111 -3.65 -3.81 8.76
CA ILE A 111 -3.96 -2.53 9.45
C ILE A 111 -2.67 -1.82 9.86
N SER A 112 -1.75 -2.54 10.49
CA SER A 112 -0.47 -1.98 10.95
C SER A 112 0.47 -1.62 9.79
N LEU A 113 0.43 -2.34 8.67
CA LEU A 113 1.20 -2.00 7.48
C LEU A 113 0.67 -0.69 6.87
N ASP A 114 -0.64 -0.60 6.61
CA ASP A 114 -1.23 0.56 5.95
C ASP A 114 -1.07 1.82 6.81
N ASP A 115 -1.09 1.71 8.14
CA ASP A 115 -0.71 2.84 9.02
C ASP A 115 0.78 3.16 8.90
N TRP A 116 1.65 2.16 8.95
CA TRP A 116 3.09 2.38 8.85
C TRP A 116 3.48 3.11 7.54
N ILE A 117 3.04 2.63 6.39
CA ILE A 117 3.42 3.21 5.08
C ILE A 117 2.49 4.35 4.64
N GLY A 118 1.44 4.63 5.40
CA GLY A 118 0.45 5.66 5.08
C GLY A 118 -0.33 5.35 3.81
N ASN A 119 -0.78 4.10 3.65
CA ASN A 119 -1.60 3.72 2.51
C ASN A 119 -3.03 4.23 2.69
N SER A 120 -3.40 5.26 1.92
CA SER A 120 -4.71 5.91 2.01
C SER A 120 -5.77 5.28 1.09
N ASP A 121 -5.39 4.28 0.30
CA ASP A 121 -6.26 3.68 -0.73
C ASP A 121 -6.37 2.15 -0.65
N ARG A 122 -6.25 1.56 0.55
CA ARG A 122 -6.59 0.13 0.74
C ARG A 122 -8.10 -0.11 0.72
N ASN A 123 -8.72 0.12 -0.42
CA ASN A 123 -10.13 -0.18 -0.65
C ASN A 123 -10.35 -1.67 -0.98
N PRO A 124 -11.59 -2.20 -0.92
CA PRO A 124 -11.88 -3.61 -1.18
C PRO A 124 -11.43 -4.11 -2.57
N GLY A 125 -11.21 -3.21 -3.54
CA GLY A 125 -10.69 -3.54 -4.87
C GLY A 125 -9.21 -3.94 -4.86
N ASN A 126 -8.50 -3.54 -3.79
CA ASN A 126 -7.07 -3.72 -3.60
C ASN A 126 -6.75 -4.91 -2.68
N ILE A 127 -7.76 -5.72 -2.35
CA ILE A 127 -7.63 -6.98 -1.63
C ILE A 127 -8.16 -8.10 -2.53
N ILE A 128 -7.35 -9.12 -2.75
CA ILE A 128 -7.61 -10.22 -3.68
C ILE A 128 -7.91 -11.50 -2.92
N PHE A 129 -9.00 -12.16 -3.30
CA PHE A 129 -9.32 -13.48 -2.80
C PHE A 129 -8.43 -14.54 -3.47
N ILE A 130 -7.65 -15.28 -2.66
CA ILE A 130 -6.82 -16.39 -3.13
C ILE A 130 -7.52 -17.71 -2.82
N ASN A 131 -7.90 -17.91 -1.56
CA ASN A 131 -8.77 -19.00 -1.12
C ASN A 131 -9.32 -18.72 0.30
N LYS A 132 -10.08 -19.66 0.87
CA LYS A 132 -10.86 -19.52 2.10
C LYS A 132 -10.12 -18.84 3.27
N ASN A 133 -8.81 -19.02 3.40
CA ASN A 133 -8.02 -18.46 4.50
C ASN A 133 -6.89 -17.54 4.03
N ARG A 134 -6.77 -17.28 2.73
CA ARG A 134 -5.66 -16.54 2.14
C ARG A 134 -6.19 -15.41 1.28
N LEU A 135 -5.76 -14.21 1.62
CA LEU A 135 -5.98 -13.00 0.85
C LEU A 135 -4.62 -12.43 0.44
N GLY A 136 -4.58 -11.84 -0.73
CA GLY A 136 -3.46 -11.04 -1.19
C GLY A 136 -3.82 -9.57 -1.21
N ILE A 137 -2.82 -8.69 -1.16
CA ILE A 137 -2.98 -7.27 -1.41
C ILE A 137 -2.30 -6.90 -2.72
N ILE A 138 -2.87 -5.93 -3.41
CA ILE A 138 -2.31 -5.33 -4.62
C ILE A 138 -2.51 -3.83 -4.54
N ASP A 139 -1.86 -3.11 -5.44
CA ASP A 139 -2.04 -1.68 -5.61
C ASP A 139 -1.61 -0.87 -4.39
N HIS A 140 -0.46 -0.23 -4.55
CA HIS A 140 0.12 0.64 -3.53
C HIS A 140 0.21 2.08 -4.01
N GLY A 141 -0.59 2.49 -5.00
CA GLY A 141 -0.46 3.78 -5.70
C GLY A 141 -0.60 5.04 -4.82
N ARG A 142 -1.13 4.95 -3.59
CA ARG A 142 -1.25 6.08 -2.66
C ARG A 142 -0.60 5.80 -1.31
N LEU A 143 0.64 6.26 -1.15
CA LEU A 143 1.44 6.11 0.07
C LEU A 143 1.67 7.44 0.77
N PHE A 144 2.27 7.36 1.96
CA PHE A 144 2.74 8.48 2.76
C PHE A 144 1.65 9.42 3.27
N GLY A 145 0.39 8.97 3.27
CA GLY A 145 -0.75 9.74 3.76
C GLY A 145 -1.13 10.94 2.91
N VAL A 146 -0.66 11.00 1.66
CA VAL A 146 -0.92 12.09 0.70
C VAL A 146 -1.40 11.53 -0.64
N HIS A 147 -1.97 12.38 -1.49
CA HIS A 147 -2.37 11.98 -2.84
C HIS A 147 -1.16 11.98 -3.79
N ASP A 148 -0.31 13.00 -3.66
CA ASP A 148 0.87 13.17 -4.48
C ASP A 148 2.02 13.81 -3.72
N TRP A 149 2.95 12.98 -3.26
CA TRP A 149 4.14 13.41 -2.51
C TRP A 149 5.11 14.31 -3.30
N ARG A 150 4.90 14.49 -4.61
CA ARG A 150 5.69 15.45 -5.41
C ARG A 150 5.24 16.88 -5.20
N TYR A 151 3.99 17.08 -4.80
CA TYR A 151 3.38 18.38 -4.57
C TYR A 151 2.98 18.60 -3.11
N GLU A 152 2.87 17.51 -2.34
CA GLU A 152 2.51 17.52 -0.93
C GLU A 152 3.70 17.06 -0.07
N PRO A 153 3.93 17.67 1.10
CA PRO A 153 5.01 17.26 1.98
C PRO A 153 4.76 15.86 2.55
N VAL A 154 5.78 15.01 2.47
CA VAL A 154 5.83 13.72 3.16
C VAL A 154 6.05 13.97 4.66
N ASP A 155 4.96 14.10 5.42
CA ASP A 155 4.97 14.36 6.86
C ASP A 155 4.49 13.12 7.65
N PRO A 156 5.36 12.46 8.43
CA PRO A 156 4.96 11.30 9.25
C PRO A 156 3.97 11.63 10.37
N ASN A 157 3.75 12.91 10.69
CA ASN A 157 2.77 13.34 11.68
C ASN A 157 1.43 13.75 11.06
N ASN A 158 1.31 13.69 9.72
CA ASN A 158 0.05 13.95 9.06
C ASN A 158 -0.90 12.76 9.23
N ASP A 159 -1.96 12.98 10.01
CA ASP A 159 -3.03 12.01 10.28
C ASP A 159 -4.38 12.45 9.67
N LEU A 160 -4.36 13.32 8.65
CA LEU A 160 -5.58 13.80 7.95
C LEU A 160 -6.11 12.82 6.89
N TRP A 161 -5.43 11.69 6.69
CA TRP A 161 -5.82 10.62 5.78
C TRP A 161 -6.43 9.45 6.56
N MET A 162 -7.09 8.53 5.86
CA MET A 162 -7.84 7.45 6.48
C MET A 162 -7.21 6.08 6.18
N ASN A 163 -6.89 5.31 7.23
CA ASN A 163 -6.56 3.90 7.11
C ASN A 163 -7.85 3.09 6.91
N GLN A 164 -8.14 2.71 5.67
CA GLN A 164 -9.38 2.01 5.33
C GLN A 164 -9.50 0.64 6.00
N ALA A 165 -8.40 -0.09 6.18
CA ALA A 165 -8.40 -1.37 6.89
C ALA A 165 -8.80 -1.19 8.36
N LEU A 166 -8.28 -0.15 9.02
CA LEU A 166 -8.65 0.18 10.39
C LEU A 166 -10.12 0.59 10.51
N GLU A 167 -10.64 1.36 9.55
CA GLU A 167 -12.07 1.72 9.56
C GLU A 167 -12.98 0.50 9.39
N CYS A 168 -12.57 -0.47 8.56
CA CYS A 168 -13.29 -1.75 8.44
C CYS A 168 -13.27 -2.53 9.76
N PHE A 169 -12.14 -2.55 10.46
CA PHE A 169 -12.06 -3.13 11.80
C PHE A 169 -13.04 -2.46 12.76
N LYS A 170 -13.14 -1.12 12.77
CA LYS A 170 -14.10 -0.39 13.61
C LYS A 170 -15.55 -0.70 13.26
N ILE A 171 -15.88 -0.88 11.98
CA ILE A 171 -17.26 -1.21 11.53
C ILE A 171 -17.75 -2.51 12.17
N PHE A 172 -16.89 -3.53 12.27
CA PHE A 172 -17.23 -4.84 12.86
C PHE A 172 -17.79 -4.71 14.28
N TYR A 173 -17.23 -3.80 15.09
CA TYR A 173 -17.61 -3.66 16.50
C TYR A 173 -18.82 -2.75 16.72
N LYS A 174 -19.30 -2.02 15.71
CA LYS A 174 -20.45 -1.11 15.88
C LYS A 174 -21.73 -1.86 16.30
N PRO A 175 -22.55 -1.28 17.21
CA PRO A 175 -22.45 0.08 17.77
C PRO A 175 -21.48 0.22 18.95
N SER A 176 -20.83 -0.86 19.37
CA SER A 176 -19.83 -0.87 20.44
C SER A 176 -18.45 -0.44 19.94
N PHE A 177 -17.48 -0.37 20.84
CA PHE A 177 -16.07 -0.18 20.53
C PHE A 177 -15.29 -1.50 20.66
N PRO A 178 -14.24 -1.70 19.85
CA PRO A 178 -13.35 -2.84 20.06
C PRO A 178 -12.72 -2.73 21.45
N ASN A 179 -12.73 -3.82 22.21
CA ASN A 179 -12.05 -3.87 23.51
C ASN A 179 -10.53 -4.02 23.34
N HIS A 180 -9.78 -3.88 24.44
CA HIS A 180 -8.31 -3.95 24.37
C HIS A 180 -7.78 -5.30 23.85
N ILE A 181 -8.46 -6.41 24.18
CA ILE A 181 -8.07 -7.76 23.74
C ILE A 181 -8.19 -7.88 22.22
N ALA A 182 -9.28 -7.36 21.64
CA ALA A 182 -9.50 -7.33 20.20
C ALA A 182 -8.46 -6.47 19.47
N CYS A 183 -7.98 -5.39 20.09
CA CYS A 183 -6.97 -4.50 19.50
C CYS A 183 -5.54 -5.02 19.65
N GLN A 184 -5.28 -5.88 20.64
CA GLN A 184 -3.93 -6.32 20.98
C GLN A 184 -3.15 -6.95 19.81
N PRO A 185 -3.76 -7.77 18.93
CA PRO A 185 -3.06 -8.28 17.74
C PRO A 185 -2.52 -7.18 16.83
N ILE A 186 -3.25 -6.07 16.67
CA ILE A 186 -2.81 -4.93 15.84
C ILE A 186 -1.57 -4.29 16.47
N PHE A 187 -1.56 -4.08 17.78
CA PHE A 187 -0.41 -3.51 18.49
C PHE A 187 0.81 -4.43 18.46
N ASN A 188 0.61 -5.74 18.52
CA ASN A 188 1.70 -6.72 18.40
C ASN A 188 2.35 -6.64 17.00
N GLU A 189 1.55 -6.61 15.94
CA GLU A 189 2.04 -6.43 14.56
C GLU A 189 2.78 -5.10 14.40
N ALA A 190 2.30 -4.02 15.02
CA ALA A 190 2.97 -2.72 14.96
C ALA A 190 4.37 -2.72 15.60
N ILE A 191 4.56 -3.49 16.68
CA ILE A 191 5.87 -3.72 17.29
C ILE A 191 6.75 -4.54 16.35
N GLU A 192 6.22 -5.64 15.81
CA GLU A 192 6.96 -6.53 14.92
C GLU A 192 7.41 -5.80 13.64
N HIS A 193 6.55 -4.99 13.04
CA HIS A 193 6.88 -4.18 11.86
C HIS A 193 8.06 -3.24 12.11
N SER A 194 8.19 -2.72 13.34
CA SER A 194 9.33 -1.86 13.71
C SER A 194 10.64 -2.63 13.67
N SER A 195 10.65 -3.86 14.18
CA SER A 195 11.81 -4.76 14.14
C SER A 195 12.13 -5.22 12.71
N VAL A 196 11.12 -5.66 11.96
CA VAL A 196 11.25 -6.11 10.57
C VAL A 196 11.78 -5.01 9.66
N PHE A 197 11.24 -3.79 9.76
CA PHE A 197 11.73 -2.70 8.92
C PHE A 197 13.19 -2.36 9.23
N GLN A 198 13.59 -2.36 10.49
CA GLN A 198 14.98 -2.10 10.88
C GLN A 198 15.97 -3.11 10.29
N ILE A 199 15.54 -4.36 10.04
CA ILE A 199 16.33 -5.41 9.39
C ILE A 199 16.43 -5.18 7.87
N HIS A 200 15.33 -4.76 7.24
CA HIS A 200 15.22 -4.70 5.78
C HIS A 200 15.41 -3.32 5.17
N LYS A 201 15.50 -2.24 5.97
CA LYS A 201 15.52 -0.85 5.47
C LYS A 201 16.61 -0.60 4.43
N ASP A 202 17.83 -1.10 4.64
CA ASP A 202 18.97 -0.82 3.75
C ASP A 202 18.76 -1.48 2.37
N MET A 203 18.13 -2.66 2.35
CA MET A 203 17.73 -3.34 1.12
C MET A 203 16.63 -2.57 0.39
N ILE A 204 15.60 -2.11 1.12
CA ILE A 204 14.51 -1.32 0.53
C ILE A 204 15.07 -0.02 -0.05
N GLU A 205 15.89 0.70 0.72
CA GLU A 205 16.53 1.95 0.31
C GLU A 205 17.36 1.75 -0.96
N SER A 206 18.25 0.76 -0.98
CA SER A 206 19.10 0.48 -2.14
C SER A 206 18.27 0.18 -3.39
N GLN A 207 17.25 -0.68 -3.29
CA GLN A 207 16.44 -1.06 -4.45
C GLN A 207 15.62 0.11 -5.00
N ILE A 208 15.07 0.95 -4.11
CA ILE A 208 14.29 2.11 -4.55
C ILE A 208 15.21 3.17 -5.16
N VAL A 209 16.41 3.40 -4.62
CA VAL A 209 17.41 4.28 -5.24
C VAL A 209 17.74 3.82 -6.67
N ASP A 210 17.93 2.51 -6.87
CA ASP A 210 18.19 1.96 -8.20
C ASP A 210 17.02 2.21 -9.16
N ILE A 211 15.78 2.03 -8.69
CA ILE A 211 14.58 2.31 -9.49
C ILE A 211 14.48 3.79 -9.84
N VAL A 212 14.70 4.71 -8.91
CA VAL A 212 14.70 6.16 -9.20
C VAL A 212 15.75 6.50 -10.26
N LYS A 213 16.97 5.94 -10.17
CA LYS A 213 18.03 6.18 -11.16
C LYS A 213 17.68 5.64 -12.55
N ILE A 214 16.90 4.56 -12.63
CA ILE A 214 16.40 4.02 -13.90
C ILE A 214 15.32 4.93 -14.50
N LEU A 215 14.39 5.39 -13.68
CA LEU A 215 13.25 6.21 -14.10
C LEU A 215 13.65 7.65 -14.44
N GLU A 216 14.57 8.21 -13.66
CA GLU A 216 15.01 9.61 -13.74
C GLU A 216 16.56 9.69 -13.68
N PRO A 217 17.27 9.29 -14.75
CA PRO A 217 18.73 9.15 -14.76
C PRO A 217 19.50 10.48 -14.56
N HIS A 218 18.83 11.62 -14.68
CA HIS A 218 19.40 12.95 -14.45
C HIS A 218 18.97 13.56 -13.11
N HIS A 219 18.23 12.83 -12.27
CA HIS A 219 17.76 13.33 -10.99
C HIS A 219 18.92 13.42 -10.00
N THR A 220 19.33 14.64 -9.65
CA THR A 220 20.49 14.90 -8.77
C THR A 220 20.24 14.59 -7.28
N SER A 221 19.09 14.00 -6.93
CA SER A 221 18.67 13.82 -5.54
C SER A 221 17.88 12.52 -5.28
N ALA A 222 18.14 11.45 -6.04
CA ALA A 222 17.51 10.13 -5.82
C ALA A 222 17.66 9.68 -4.36
N GLU A 223 18.86 9.76 -3.80
CA GLU A 223 19.15 9.43 -2.41
C GLU A 223 18.37 10.32 -1.43
N THR A 224 18.21 11.61 -1.74
CA THR A 224 17.43 12.54 -0.89
C THR A 224 15.95 12.19 -0.88
N LEU A 225 15.38 11.86 -2.03
CA LEU A 225 13.98 11.43 -2.14
C LEU A 225 13.75 10.15 -1.34
N VAL A 226 14.60 9.14 -1.55
CA VAL A 226 14.45 7.85 -0.84
C VAL A 226 14.69 8.03 0.65
N SER A 227 15.65 8.88 1.06
CA SER A 227 15.84 9.23 2.48
C SER A 227 14.57 9.81 3.10
N ALA A 228 13.80 10.62 2.36
CA ALA A 228 12.52 11.15 2.86
C ALA A 228 11.49 10.03 3.09
N PHE A 229 11.39 9.05 2.19
CA PHE A 229 10.50 7.89 2.37
C PHE A 229 10.90 7.02 3.55
N ILE A 230 12.21 6.75 3.70
CA ILE A 230 12.72 5.97 4.83
C ILE A 230 12.49 6.72 6.14
N ASN A 231 12.76 8.02 6.19
CA ASN A 231 12.51 8.84 7.38
C ASN A 231 11.02 8.88 7.75
N TYR A 232 10.13 8.99 6.77
CA TYR A 232 8.69 8.88 7.01
C TYR A 232 8.35 7.56 7.72
N CYS A 233 8.81 6.44 7.18
CA CYS A 233 8.58 5.12 7.76
C CYS A 233 9.15 4.98 9.18
N LEU A 234 10.37 5.48 9.42
CA LEU A 234 11.00 5.44 10.74
C LEU A 234 10.21 6.24 11.77
N GLU A 235 9.84 7.49 11.45
CA GLU A 235 9.07 8.34 12.36
C GLU A 235 7.66 7.78 12.60
N ARG A 236 7.02 7.22 11.56
CA ARG A 236 5.73 6.54 11.70
C ARG A 236 5.84 5.35 12.63
N LEU A 237 6.84 4.49 12.50
CA LEU A 237 7.01 3.33 13.39
C LEU A 237 7.28 3.73 14.84
N LYS A 238 8.01 4.84 15.09
CA LYS A 238 8.22 5.33 16.47
C LYS A 238 6.91 5.65 17.19
N THR A 239 5.93 6.22 16.48
CA THR A 239 4.67 6.68 17.07
C THR A 239 3.46 5.80 16.74
N ILE A 240 3.63 4.68 16.02
CA ILE A 240 2.54 3.81 15.53
C ILE A 240 1.61 3.31 16.64
N ASN A 241 2.18 2.85 17.76
CA ASN A 241 1.40 2.37 18.88
C ASN A 241 0.52 3.47 19.49
N ILE A 242 1.04 4.70 19.56
CA ILE A 242 0.30 5.85 20.08
C ILE A 242 -0.81 6.25 19.10
N ARG A 243 -0.52 6.32 17.80
CA ARG A 243 -1.51 6.67 16.77
C ARG A 243 -2.65 5.66 16.73
N LEU A 244 -2.35 4.36 16.62
CA LEU A 244 -3.36 3.31 16.55
C LEU A 244 -4.23 3.26 17.82
N ARG A 245 -3.63 3.42 19.01
CA ARG A 245 -4.39 3.51 20.28
C ARG A 245 -5.29 4.73 20.32
N THR A 246 -4.82 5.88 19.85
CA THR A 246 -5.62 7.10 19.75
C THR A 246 -6.82 6.89 18.86
N GLN A 247 -6.60 6.34 17.65
CA GLN A 247 -7.67 6.09 16.68
C GLN A 247 -8.66 5.01 17.14
N LEU A 248 -8.25 4.09 18.02
CA LEU A 248 -9.09 3.04 18.59
C LEU A 248 -9.70 3.41 19.96
N GLY A 249 -9.40 4.58 20.52
CA GLY A 249 -9.94 5.03 21.81
C GLY A 249 -9.30 4.39 23.05
N HIS A 250 -8.07 3.87 22.95
CA HIS A 250 -7.34 3.15 24.02
C HIS A 250 -6.10 3.90 24.53
N LEU A 251 -6.12 5.22 24.53
CA LEU A 251 -5.05 6.05 25.13
C LEU A 251 -4.90 5.71 26.62
N GLY A 252 -3.72 5.24 27.03
CA GLY A 252 -3.40 4.95 28.44
C GLY A 252 -3.68 3.51 28.92
N ALA A 253 -4.17 2.61 28.06
CA ALA A 253 -4.28 1.18 28.39
C ALA A 253 -2.89 0.50 28.26
N THR A 254 -1.99 0.75 29.21
CA THR A 254 -0.79 -0.08 29.38
C THR A 254 -1.21 -1.50 29.76
N VAL A 255 -0.63 -2.48 29.08
CA VAL A 255 -0.63 -3.89 29.53
C VAL A 255 0.02 -3.95 30.91
#